data_AF-A0A257JCF7-F1
#
_entry.id   AF-A0A257JCF7-F1
#
_cell.length_a   1.000
_cell.length_b   1.000
_cell.length_c   1.000
_cell.angle_alpha   90.00
_cell.angle_beta   90.00
_cell.angle_gamma   90.00
#
_symmetry.space_group_name_H-M   'P 1'
#
loop_
_entity.id
_entity.type
_entity.pdbx_description
1 polymer ?
#
loop_
_entity_poly.entity_id
_entity_poly.type
_entity_poly.pdbx_seq_one_letter_code
_entity_poly.pdbx_strand_id
1 'polypeptide(L)'
;MVPELTRSSVGDVGRGGTLSQRCTMCHGARGVSSSDVPNLAGQYAEVTYKQLVDYRHGQRQHALMQALAATLSDQDVRDLAAFYAQLPRPSPNPEEAPVPPLVSVGAPMRSIAPCASCHGGIDQKPGSPWLEGMPRACLAA
;
A
#
# COMPACT_ATOMS: atom_id res chain seq x y z
N MET A 1 -25.61 -18.87 -24.25
CA MET A 1 -25.70 -17.41 -24.06
C MET A 1 -25.74 -17.16 -22.56
N VAL A 2 -24.61 -16.87 -21.94
CA VAL A 2 -24.55 -16.53 -20.51
C VAL A 2 -24.42 -15.01 -20.44
N PRO A 3 -25.33 -14.28 -19.77
CA PRO A 3 -25.32 -12.82 -19.79
C PRO A 3 -24.10 -12.28 -19.03
N GLU A 4 -23.48 -11.24 -19.59
CA GLU A 4 -22.41 -10.44 -18.97
C GLU A 4 -22.85 -9.88 -17.62
N LEU A 5 -22.36 -10.51 -16.53
CA LEU A 5 -22.42 -9.94 -15.19
C LEU A 5 -21.51 -8.70 -15.15
N THR A 6 -22.15 -7.56 -14.99
CA THR A 6 -21.55 -6.24 -14.81
C THR A 6 -20.43 -6.26 -13.76
N ARG A 7 -19.18 -6.07 -14.21
CA ARG A 7 -17.91 -6.03 -13.45
C ARG A 7 -17.76 -4.83 -12.48
N SER A 8 -18.82 -4.28 -11.90
CA SER A 8 -18.75 -2.99 -11.19
C SER A 8 -18.49 -3.05 -9.67
N SER A 9 -17.92 -4.13 -9.14
CA SER A 9 -17.54 -4.21 -7.71
C SER A 9 -16.11 -4.69 -7.45
N VAL A 10 -15.49 -5.37 -8.43
CA VAL A 10 -14.11 -5.85 -8.39
C VAL A 10 -13.22 -4.84 -9.11
N GLY A 11 -12.03 -4.53 -8.59
CA GLY A 11 -11.12 -3.60 -9.24
C GLY A 11 -10.59 -4.13 -10.58
N ASP A 12 -10.53 -3.27 -11.59
CA ASP A 12 -9.96 -3.56 -12.91
C ASP A 12 -8.49 -3.13 -12.95
N VAL A 13 -7.60 -4.11 -13.07
CA VAL A 13 -6.15 -3.92 -13.08
C VAL A 13 -5.66 -3.13 -14.29
N GLY A 14 -6.25 -3.36 -15.46
CA GLY A 14 -5.85 -2.68 -16.69
C GLY A 14 -6.22 -1.21 -16.65
N ARG A 15 -7.42 -0.90 -16.15
CA ARG A 15 -7.84 0.48 -15.91
C ARG A 15 -7.01 1.13 -14.81
N GLY A 16 -6.75 0.40 -13.72
CA GLY A 16 -5.89 0.82 -12.62
C GLY A 16 -4.48 1.20 -13.08
N GLY A 17 -3.89 0.42 -13.99
CA GLY A 17 -2.57 0.73 -14.58
C GLY A 17 -2.55 1.98 -15.46
N THR A 18 -3.69 2.35 -16.06
CA THR A 18 -3.81 3.62 -16.80
C THR A 18 -3.96 4.78 -15.82
N LEU A 19 -4.80 4.64 -14.80
CA LEU A 19 -4.99 5.64 -13.74
C LEU A 19 -3.69 5.90 -12.97
N SER A 20 -2.90 4.86 -12.72
CA SER A 20 -1.66 4.93 -11.93
C SER A 20 -0.60 5.81 -12.54
N GLN A 21 -0.68 6.14 -13.85
CA GLN A 21 0.27 7.03 -14.52
C GLN A 21 0.43 8.37 -13.78
N ARG A 22 -0.66 8.90 -13.21
CA ARG A 22 -0.68 10.14 -12.42
C ARG A 22 0.07 10.04 -11.09
N CYS A 23 0.28 8.83 -10.58
CA CYS A 23 0.90 8.53 -9.30
C CYS A 23 2.42 8.29 -9.44
N THR A 24 2.87 7.94 -10.65
CA THR A 24 4.25 7.51 -10.92
C THR A 24 5.31 8.57 -10.65
N MET A 25 4.95 9.85 -10.72
CA MET A 25 5.88 10.96 -10.47
C MET A 25 6.45 10.92 -9.05
N CYS A 26 5.68 10.45 -8.07
CA CYS A 26 6.12 10.37 -6.68
C CYS A 26 6.37 8.92 -6.25
N HIS A 27 5.47 8.00 -6.60
CA HIS A 27 5.55 6.60 -6.16
C HIS A 27 6.36 5.70 -7.10
N GLY A 28 6.94 6.25 -8.15
CA GLY A 28 7.72 5.54 -9.15
C GLY A 28 6.88 4.80 -10.20
N ALA A 29 7.47 4.57 -11.37
CA ALA A 29 6.79 3.92 -12.51
C ALA A 29 6.29 2.51 -12.20
N ARG A 30 6.97 1.80 -11.29
CA ARG A 30 6.60 0.46 -10.83
C ARG A 30 6.00 0.45 -9.43
N GLY A 31 5.58 1.60 -8.88
CA GLY A 31 5.12 1.70 -7.50
C GLY A 31 6.23 1.55 -6.46
N VAL A 32 7.49 1.65 -6.88
CA VAL A 32 8.66 1.71 -6.01
C VAL A 32 9.26 3.11 -6.15
N SER A 33 9.14 3.91 -5.08
CA SER A 33 9.61 5.28 -5.06
C SER A 33 11.14 5.33 -4.97
N SER A 34 11.72 6.32 -5.64
CA SER A 34 13.11 6.73 -5.48
C SER A 34 13.26 7.92 -4.52
N SER A 35 12.21 8.25 -3.77
CA SER A 35 12.12 9.37 -2.84
C SER A 35 11.55 8.89 -1.49
N ASP A 36 11.39 9.81 -0.54
CA ASP A 36 10.92 9.51 0.82
C ASP A 36 9.39 9.26 0.95
N VAL A 37 8.70 8.96 -0.16
CA VAL A 37 7.26 8.68 -0.19
C VAL A 37 7.00 7.16 -0.25
N PRO A 38 5.82 6.67 0.19
CA PRO A 38 5.62 5.23 0.34
C PRO A 38 5.71 4.46 -0.98
N ASN A 39 6.24 3.24 -0.89
CA ASN A 39 6.12 2.23 -1.93
C ASN A 39 4.69 1.70 -1.97
N LEU A 40 4.11 1.64 -3.17
CA LEU A 40 2.77 1.13 -3.42
C LEU A 40 2.80 -0.30 -3.98
N ALA A 41 3.91 -0.69 -4.60
CA ALA A 41 4.06 -1.98 -5.26
C ALA A 41 3.90 -3.16 -4.27
N GLY A 42 2.95 -4.04 -4.57
CA GLY A 42 2.67 -5.24 -3.79
C GLY A 42 2.07 -4.97 -2.41
N GLN A 43 1.63 -3.73 -2.15
CA GLN A 43 0.81 -3.41 -0.99
C GLN A 43 -0.57 -4.07 -1.15
N TYR A 44 -1.17 -4.50 -0.04
CA TYR A 44 -2.48 -5.13 -0.06
C TYR A 44 -3.55 -4.19 -0.61
N ALA A 45 -4.45 -4.71 -1.45
CA ALA A 45 -5.45 -3.89 -2.13
C ALA A 45 -6.35 -3.16 -1.12
N GLU A 46 -6.76 -3.83 -0.05
CA GLU A 46 -7.58 -3.26 1.02
C GLU A 46 -6.89 -2.09 1.73
N VAL A 47 -5.56 -2.14 1.86
CA VAL A 47 -4.77 -1.06 2.46
C VAL A 47 -4.76 0.14 1.53
N THR A 48 -4.39 -0.05 0.26
CA THR A 48 -4.37 1.02 -0.74
C THR A 48 -5.74 1.68 -0.89
N TYR A 49 -6.80 0.86 -0.96
CA TYR A 49 -8.18 1.33 -0.99
C TYR A 49 -8.51 2.20 0.23
N LYS A 50 -8.27 1.68 1.44
CA LYS A 50 -8.53 2.39 2.69
C LYS A 50 -7.80 3.73 2.75
N GLN A 51 -6.51 3.76 2.40
CA GLN A 51 -5.71 4.98 2.46
C GLN A 51 -6.23 6.05 1.50
N LEU A 52 -6.56 5.69 0.26
CA LEU A 52 -7.11 6.65 -0.72
C LEU A 52 -8.49 7.17 -0.28
N VAL A 53 -9.35 6.30 0.25
CA VAL A 53 -10.65 6.71 0.83
C VAL A 53 -10.44 7.65 2.02
N ASP A 54 -9.50 7.34 2.92
CA ASP A 54 -9.21 8.16 4.09
C ASP A 54 -8.69 9.55 3.71
N TYR A 55 -7.82 9.65 2.71
CA TYR A 55 -7.39 10.94 2.18
C TYR A 55 -8.56 11.71 1.58
N ARG A 56 -9.39 11.06 0.76
CA ARG A 56 -10.54 11.69 0.12
C ARG A 56 -11.55 12.25 1.13
N HIS A 57 -11.72 11.59 2.28
CA HIS A 57 -12.65 12.02 3.34
C HIS A 57 -11.96 12.76 4.49
N GLY A 58 -10.68 13.13 4.36
CA GLY A 58 -9.94 13.87 5.38
C GLY A 58 -9.66 13.10 6.67
N GLN A 59 -9.91 11.78 6.70
CA GLN A 59 -9.57 10.91 7.83
C GLN A 59 -8.06 10.69 7.96
N ARG A 60 -7.36 10.82 6.82
CA ARG A 60 -5.90 10.94 6.79
C ARG A 60 -5.52 12.30 6.21
N GLN A 61 -4.66 13.02 6.92
CA GLN A 61 -4.26 14.38 6.57
C GLN A 61 -2.97 14.39 5.75
N HIS A 62 -3.03 14.89 4.52
CA HIS A 62 -1.87 15.21 3.70
C HIS A 62 -2.33 16.01 2.47
N ALA A 63 -2.09 17.33 2.44
CA ALA A 63 -2.70 18.24 1.48
C ALA A 63 -2.62 17.77 0.01
N LEU A 64 -1.44 17.30 -0.42
CA LEU A 64 -1.24 16.81 -1.79
C LEU A 64 -2.05 15.54 -2.08
N MET A 65 -2.10 14.59 -1.14
CA MET A 65 -2.78 13.31 -1.37
C MET A 65 -4.29 13.46 -1.26
N GLN A 66 -4.77 14.39 -0.42
CA GLN A 66 -6.18 14.75 -0.35
C GLN A 66 -6.65 15.37 -1.67
N ALA A 67 -5.90 16.32 -2.22
CA ALA A 67 -6.21 16.94 -3.51
C ALA A 67 -6.27 15.91 -4.65
N LEU A 68 -5.33 14.95 -4.68
CA LEU A 68 -5.33 13.87 -5.66
C LEU A 68 -6.52 12.92 -5.45
N ALA A 69 -6.73 12.44 -4.22
CA ALA A 69 -7.79 11.49 -3.90
C ALA A 69 -9.19 12.07 -4.07
N ALA A 70 -9.38 13.38 -3.91
CA ALA A 70 -10.64 14.08 -4.16
C ALA A 70 -11.14 13.95 -5.60
N THR A 71 -10.24 13.68 -6.56
CA THR A 71 -10.60 13.52 -7.98
C THR A 71 -10.99 12.09 -8.36
N LEU A 72 -10.83 11.13 -7.43
CA LEU A 72 -11.03 9.71 -7.71
C LEU A 72 -12.44 9.25 -7.32
N SER A 73 -13.11 8.58 -8.25
CA SER A 73 -14.34 7.84 -7.94
C SER A 73 -14.04 6.60 -7.10
N ASP A 74 -15.07 6.02 -6.48
CA ASP A 74 -14.92 4.76 -5.73
C ASP A 74 -14.36 3.63 -6.58
N GLN A 75 -14.74 3.57 -7.86
CA GLN A 75 -14.24 2.54 -8.74
C GLN A 75 -12.77 2.81 -9.11
N ASP A 76 -12.36 4.07 -9.35
CA ASP A 76 -10.95 4.39 -9.61
C ASP A 76 -10.05 3.95 -8.44
N VAL A 77 -10.52 4.17 -7.21
CA VAL A 77 -9.80 3.72 -6.00
C VAL A 77 -9.69 2.19 -5.96
N ARG A 78 -10.77 1.45 -6.29
CA ARG A 78 -10.72 -0.02 -6.39
C ARG A 78 -9.76 -0.51 -7.45
N ASP A 79 -9.73 0.14 -8.61
CA ASP A 79 -8.88 -0.23 -9.74
C ASP A 79 -7.40 0.01 -9.42
N LEU A 80 -7.08 1.18 -8.85
CA LEU A 80 -5.73 1.50 -8.39
C LEU A 80 -5.26 0.52 -7.31
N ALA A 81 -6.12 0.20 -6.35
CA ALA A 81 -5.84 -0.77 -5.31
C ALA A 81 -5.54 -2.16 -5.89
N ALA A 82 -6.36 -2.62 -6.84
CA ALA A 82 -6.16 -3.90 -7.51
C ALA A 82 -4.87 -3.92 -8.33
N PHE A 83 -4.55 -2.82 -9.03
CA PHE A 83 -3.34 -2.70 -9.82
C PHE A 83 -2.07 -2.77 -8.96
N TYR A 84 -1.97 -1.94 -7.93
CA TYR A 84 -0.76 -1.88 -7.09
C TYR A 84 -0.51 -3.19 -6.33
N ALA A 85 -1.57 -3.89 -5.92
CA ALA A 85 -1.46 -5.19 -5.25
C ALA A 85 -0.86 -6.30 -6.13
N GLN A 86 -0.91 -6.17 -7.46
CA GLN A 86 -0.32 -7.14 -8.39
C GLN A 86 1.13 -6.85 -8.75
N LEU A 87 1.64 -5.66 -8.41
CA LEU A 87 3.03 -5.34 -8.66
C LEU A 87 3.94 -6.12 -7.70
N PRO A 88 5.15 -6.50 -8.15
CA PRO A 88 6.10 -7.18 -7.28
C PRO A 88 6.53 -6.24 -6.15
N ARG A 89 6.56 -6.77 -4.93
CA ARG A 89 7.08 -6.04 -3.77
C ARG A 89 8.57 -5.73 -3.99
N PRO A 90 9.05 -4.54 -3.59
CA PRO A 90 10.47 -4.28 -3.58
C PRO A 90 11.15 -5.23 -2.59
N SER A 91 12.28 -5.80 -3.00
CA SER A 91 13.13 -6.54 -2.07
C SER A 91 13.72 -5.57 -1.03
N PRO A 92 13.92 -6.02 0.22
CA PRO A 92 14.65 -5.22 1.20
C PRO A 92 16.03 -4.83 0.65
N ASN A 93 16.46 -3.59 0.87
CA ASN A 93 17.81 -3.17 0.52
C ASN A 93 18.81 -3.95 1.39
N PRO A 94 19.79 -4.68 0.82
CA PRO A 94 20.81 -5.39 1.60
C PRO A 94 21.67 -4.48 2.48
N GLU A 95 21.78 -3.18 2.15
CA GLU A 95 22.48 -2.18 2.97
C GLU A 95 21.63 -1.64 4.13
N GLU A 96 20.34 -1.96 4.19
CA GLU A 96 19.48 -1.59 5.29
C GLU A 96 19.95 -2.30 6.57
N ALA A 97 19.97 -1.58 7.69
CA ALA A 97 20.35 -2.16 8.97
C ALA A 97 19.50 -3.41 9.29
N PRO A 98 20.09 -4.45 9.94
CA PRO A 98 19.36 -5.66 10.28
C PRO A 98 18.07 -5.35 11.04
N VAL A 99 17.00 -6.07 10.71
CA VAL A 99 15.71 -5.95 11.39
C VAL A 99 15.92 -6.25 12.89
N PRO A 100 15.59 -5.31 13.81
CA PRO A 100 15.78 -5.52 15.23
C PRO A 100 15.01 -6.74 15.74
N PRO A 101 15.53 -7.50 16.74
CA PRO A 101 14.84 -8.66 17.30
C PRO A 101 13.42 -8.36 17.82
N LEU A 102 13.17 -7.12 18.26
CA LEU A 102 11.84 -6.68 18.68
C LEU A 102 10.81 -6.76 17.55
N VAL A 103 11.22 -6.53 16.29
CA VAL A 103 10.33 -6.55 15.12
C VAL A 103 9.99 -7.99 14.73
N SER A 104 10.97 -8.89 14.76
CA SER A 104 10.81 -10.28 14.30
C SER A 104 10.38 -11.27 15.39
N VAL A 105 10.83 -11.09 16.63
CA VAL A 105 10.56 -11.99 17.76
C VAL A 105 9.64 -11.36 18.81
N GLY A 106 9.57 -10.03 18.87
CA GLY A 106 8.87 -9.32 19.94
C GLY A 106 9.67 -9.28 21.24
N ALA A 107 9.01 -8.93 22.34
CA ALA A 107 9.56 -8.97 23.70
C ALA A 107 8.55 -9.66 24.63
N PRO A 108 8.54 -11.01 24.70
CA PRO A 108 7.52 -11.77 25.42
C PRO A 108 7.49 -11.46 26.92
N MET A 109 8.65 -11.21 27.54
CA MET A 109 8.73 -10.82 28.96
C MET A 109 8.10 -9.45 29.25
N ARG A 110 7.89 -8.62 28.22
CA ARG A 110 7.22 -7.33 28.29
C ARG A 110 5.81 -7.39 27.68
N SER A 111 5.34 -8.58 27.33
CA SER A 111 4.06 -8.80 26.63
C SER A 111 3.95 -8.04 25.30
N ILE A 112 5.08 -7.83 24.61
CA ILE A 112 5.11 -7.19 23.29
C ILE A 112 5.19 -8.30 22.24
N ALA A 113 4.13 -8.44 21.45
CA ALA A 113 4.12 -9.35 20.29
C ALA A 113 5.08 -8.85 19.19
N PRO A 114 5.58 -9.74 18.31
CA PRO A 114 6.40 -9.31 17.18
C PRO A 114 5.60 -8.42 16.23
N CYS A 115 6.20 -7.33 15.77
CA CYS A 115 5.60 -6.45 14.77
C CYS A 115 5.33 -7.21 13.46
N ALA A 116 6.22 -8.14 13.10
CA ALA A 116 6.12 -8.96 11.90
C ALA A 116 4.86 -9.86 11.85
N SER A 117 4.26 -10.19 13.00
CA SER A 117 3.00 -10.95 13.06
C SER A 117 1.80 -10.20 12.49
N CYS A 118 1.91 -8.87 12.31
CA CYS A 118 0.87 -8.06 11.68
C CYS A 118 1.35 -7.33 10.42
N HIS A 119 2.61 -6.92 10.38
CA HIS A 119 3.17 -6.09 9.30
C HIS A 119 4.16 -6.82 8.38
N GLY A 120 4.46 -8.09 8.67
CA GLY A 120 5.41 -8.91 7.93
C GLY A 120 4.77 -9.75 6.81
N GLY A 121 5.61 -10.47 6.06
CA GLY A 121 5.16 -11.34 4.97
C GLY A 121 4.63 -12.71 5.37
N ILE A 122 4.72 -13.07 6.66
CA ILE A 122 4.34 -14.42 7.15
C ILE A 122 2.83 -14.53 7.34
N ASP A 123 2.21 -13.51 7.97
CA ASP A 123 0.77 -13.45 8.22
C ASP A 123 0.20 -12.13 7.70
N GLN A 124 -0.55 -12.15 6.59
CA GLN A 124 -1.34 -11.00 6.16
C GLN A 124 -2.49 -10.80 7.14
N LYS A 125 -2.34 -9.88 8.09
CA LYS A 125 -3.46 -9.45 8.92
C LYS A 125 -4.32 -8.45 8.12
N PRO A 126 -5.62 -8.71 7.94
CA PRO A 126 -6.50 -7.79 7.22
C PRO A 126 -6.42 -6.37 7.78
N GLY A 127 -6.17 -5.40 6.90
CA GLY A 127 -6.05 -3.98 7.26
C GLY A 127 -4.68 -3.54 7.78
N SER A 128 -3.75 -4.48 8.04
CA SER A 128 -2.36 -4.12 8.36
C SER A 128 -1.57 -3.87 7.07
N PRO A 129 -0.95 -2.70 6.91
CA PRO A 129 -0.05 -2.46 5.79
C PRO A 129 1.18 -3.36 5.88
N TRP A 130 1.63 -3.84 4.72
CA TRP A 130 2.98 -4.38 4.57
C TRP A 130 4.00 -3.26 4.72
N LEU A 131 5.02 -3.45 5.57
CA LEU A 131 6.00 -2.40 5.92
C LEU A 131 7.44 -2.70 5.48
N GLU A 132 7.75 -3.94 5.13
CA GLU A 132 9.10 -4.29 4.70
C GLU A 132 9.42 -3.56 3.38
N GLY A 133 10.69 -3.21 3.13
CA GLY A 133 11.07 -2.44 1.94
C GLY A 133 10.47 -1.02 1.81
N MET A 134 9.77 -0.50 2.82
CA MET A 134 9.23 0.87 2.83
C MET A 134 10.33 1.88 3.20
N PRO A 135 10.38 3.10 2.62
CA PRO A 135 11.42 4.08 2.97
C PRO A 135 11.37 4.47 4.45
N ARG A 136 12.53 4.57 5.11
CA ARG A 136 12.63 4.90 6.54
C ARG A 136 11.93 6.22 6.89
N ALA A 137 12.07 7.23 6.04
CA ALA A 137 11.43 8.53 6.23
C ALA A 137 9.90 8.42 6.26
N CYS A 138 9.33 7.54 5.45
CA CYS A 138 7.89 7.28 5.43
C CYS A 138 7.42 6.52 6.69
N LEU A 139 8.27 5.66 7.27
CA LEU A 139 7.93 4.91 8.49
C LEU A 139 8.06 5.76 9.77
N ALA A 140 8.79 6.87 9.71
CA ALA A 140 9.05 7.76 10.84
C ALA A 140 8.10 8.97 10.92
N ALA A 141 7.24 9.17 9.92
CA ALA A 141 6.32 10.29 9.78
C ALA A 141 4.90 9.94 10.23
#